data_AF-A0A6B3ICK0-F1
#
_entry.id   AF-A0A6B3ICK0-F1
#
_cell.length_a   1.000
_cell.length_b   1.000
_cell.length_c   1.000
_cell.angle_alpha   90.00
_cell.angle_beta   90.00
_cell.angle_gamma   90.00
#
_symmetry.space_group_name_H-M   'P 1'
#
loop_
_entity.id
_entity.type
_entity.pdbx_description
1 polymer ?
#
loop_
_entity_poly.entity_id
_entity_poly.type
_entity_poly.pdbx_seq_one_letter_code
_entity_poly.pdbx_strand_id
1 'polypeptide(L)'
;SANSEGACPTCKGAGVIYTDLAMMAGIATVCEECEGKRFEASVLDHHLGGRDISEVLAMPVDEAEKFFAEGEARVPAAHRILTRLSDVGLGYL
;
A
#
# COMPACT_ATOMS: atom_id res chain seq x y z
N SER A 1 10.01 -1.80 -0.95
CA SER A 1 9.12 -1.64 0.23
C SER A 1 8.78 -0.17 0.33
N ALA A 2 7.67 0.23 0.99
CA ALA A 2 7.39 1.65 1.23
C ALA A 2 8.51 2.35 2.00
N ASN A 3 9.35 1.61 2.73
CA ASN A 3 10.55 2.11 3.42
C ASN A 3 11.83 1.80 2.60
N SER A 4 11.90 2.21 1.33
CA SER A 4 13.03 1.96 0.42
C SER A 4 13.33 3.17 -0.48
N GLU A 5 14.21 3.04 -1.47
CA GLU A 5 14.33 4.05 -2.54
C GLU A 5 12.96 4.30 -3.19
N GLY A 6 12.56 5.57 -3.32
CA GLY A 6 11.22 5.97 -3.76
C GLY A 6 10.18 6.17 -2.64
N ALA A 7 10.55 5.94 -1.37
CA ALA A 7 9.74 6.31 -0.23
C ALA A 7 9.58 7.82 -0.11
N CYS A 8 8.41 8.31 0.30
CA CYS A 8 8.23 9.72 0.61
C CYS A 8 9.31 10.16 1.62
N PRO A 9 10.15 11.17 1.30
CA PRO A 9 11.29 11.53 2.14
C PRO A 9 10.86 12.13 3.48
N THR A 10 9.69 12.77 3.52
CA THR A 10 9.14 13.44 4.70
C THR A 10 8.72 12.44 5.79
N CYS A 11 7.95 11.41 5.43
CA CYS A 11 7.51 10.37 6.38
C CYS A 11 8.33 9.08 6.32
N LYS A 12 9.36 9.01 5.47
CA LYS A 12 10.21 7.84 5.24
C LYS A 12 9.42 6.56 4.92
N GLY A 13 8.33 6.70 4.16
CA GLY A 13 7.47 5.55 3.81
C GLY A 13 6.38 5.19 4.82
N ALA A 14 6.27 5.90 5.94
CA ALA A 14 5.26 5.60 6.95
C ALA A 14 3.83 6.00 6.53
N GLY A 15 3.69 7.04 5.69
CA GLY A 15 2.39 7.67 5.35
C GLY A 15 1.87 8.59 6.45
N VAL A 16 2.51 8.60 7.62
CA VAL A 16 2.14 9.42 8.78
C VAL A 16 3.40 10.03 9.41
N ILE A 17 3.22 11.16 10.10
CA ILE A 17 4.22 11.78 10.95
C ILE A 17 3.87 11.45 12.40
N TYR A 18 4.80 10.81 13.10
CA TYR A 18 4.67 10.51 14.52
C TYR A 18 5.25 11.65 15.34
N THR A 19 4.43 12.25 16.20
CA THR A 19 4.87 13.25 17.17
C THR A 19 4.85 12.62 18.55
N ASP A 20 6.03 12.54 19.17
CA ASP A 20 6.18 12.11 20.55
C ASP A 20 5.79 13.26 21.50
N LEU A 21 4.87 12.96 22.42
CA LEU A 21 4.38 13.90 23.43
C LEU A 21 4.87 13.52 24.84
N ALA A 22 6.02 12.86 24.90
CA ALA A 22 6.74 12.42 26.09
C ALA A 22 5.90 11.51 27.00
N MET A 23 5.30 12.08 28.05
CA MET A 23 4.50 11.33 29.02
C MET A 23 3.08 11.00 28.52
N MET A 24 2.66 11.57 27.39
CA MET A 24 1.38 11.29 26.75
C MET A 24 1.55 10.28 25.62
N ALA A 25 0.46 9.64 25.20
CA ALA A 25 0.47 8.83 23.99
C ALA A 25 0.83 9.71 22.78
N GLY A 26 1.82 9.28 22.00
CA GLY A 26 2.17 9.95 20.75
C GLY A 26 0.99 9.96 19.78
N ILE A 27 0.92 11.00 18.94
CA ILE A 27 -0.10 11.12 17.89
C ILE A 27 0.52 10.86 16.52
N ALA A 28 -0.23 10.16 15.68
CA ALA A 28 0.08 9.99 14.26
C ALA A 28 -0.82 10.92 13.45
N THR A 29 -0.22 11.81 12.68
CA THR A 29 -0.93 12.66 11.71
C THR A 29 -0.62 12.19 10.29
N VAL A 30 -1.58 12.27 9.38
CA VAL A 30 -1.32 11.94 7.96
C VAL A 30 -0.21 12.85 7.44
N CYS A 31 0.72 12.27 6.69
CA CYS A 31 1.79 13.04 6.07
C CYS A 31 1.20 13.91 4.96
N GLU A 32 1.32 15.23 5.07
CA GLU A 32 0.77 16.19 4.10
C GLU A 32 1.46 16.09 2.73
N GLU A 33 2.76 15.76 2.69
CA GLU A 33 3.53 15.68 1.44
C GLU A 33 3.07 14.55 0.51
N CYS A 34 2.80 13.36 1.06
CA CYS A 34 2.36 12.21 0.27
C CYS A 34 0.89 11.87 0.46
N GLU A 35 0.17 12.65 1.26
CA GLU A 35 -1.24 12.44 1.60
C GLU A 35 -1.54 11.01 2.08
N GLY A 36 -0.59 10.40 2.79
CA GLY A 36 -0.69 9.01 3.26
C GLY A 36 -0.35 7.93 2.24
N LYS A 37 -0.03 8.28 0.99
CA LYS A 37 0.33 7.33 -0.08
C LYS A 37 1.69 6.66 0.10
N ARG A 38 2.55 7.19 0.97
CA ARG A 38 3.85 6.61 1.40
C ARG A 38 4.99 6.69 0.38
N PHE A 39 4.74 7.08 -0.85
CA PHE A 39 5.74 7.13 -1.93
C PHE A 39 5.99 8.55 -2.43
N GLU A 40 7.10 8.75 -3.13
CA GLU A 40 7.36 9.95 -3.94
C GLU A 40 6.43 10.00 -5.15
N ALA A 41 6.11 11.20 -5.64
CA ALA A 41 5.22 11.37 -6.79
C ALA A 41 5.70 10.64 -8.05
N SER A 42 7.02 10.64 -8.31
CA SER A 42 7.63 9.93 -9.44
C SER A 42 7.41 8.42 -9.41
N VAL A 43 7.25 7.82 -8.23
CA VAL A 43 6.94 6.40 -8.09
C VAL A 43 5.50 6.11 -8.49
N LEU A 44 4.58 7.04 -8.21
CA LEU A 44 3.16 6.90 -8.53
C LEU A 44 2.87 7.02 -10.03
N ASP A 45 3.82 7.51 -10.84
CA ASP A 45 3.70 7.50 -12.30
C ASP A 45 3.84 6.08 -12.91
N HIS A 46 4.32 5.11 -12.13
CA HIS A 46 4.44 3.72 -12.56
C HIS A 46 3.16 2.92 -12.27
N HIS A 47 2.63 2.30 -13.32
CA HIS A 47 1.35 1.59 -13.25
C HIS A 47 1.51 0.10 -13.55
N LEU A 48 0.75 -0.72 -12.84
CA LEU A 48 0.52 -2.13 -13.13
C LEU A 48 -0.97 -2.31 -13.41
N GLY A 49 -1.34 -2.83 -14.59
CA GLY A 49 -2.75 -2.99 -14.96
C GLY A 49 -3.60 -1.72 -14.80
N GLY A 50 -3.00 -0.55 -15.06
CA GLY A 50 -3.66 0.75 -14.95
C GLY A 50 -3.73 1.36 -13.54
N ARG A 51 -3.09 0.76 -12.53
CA ARG A 51 -3.07 1.27 -11.14
C ARG A 51 -1.66 1.51 -10.63
N ASP A 52 -1.48 2.56 -9.84
CA ASP A 52 -0.22 2.83 -9.15
C ASP A 52 -0.04 1.92 -7.91
N ILE A 53 1.17 1.91 -7.35
CA ILE A 53 1.50 1.05 -6.20
C ILE A 53 0.68 1.38 -4.95
N SER A 54 0.29 2.65 -4.75
CA SER A 54 -0.52 3.06 -3.60
C SER A 54 -1.94 2.53 -3.71
N GLU A 55 -2.51 2.55 -4.91
CA GLU A 55 -3.84 1.99 -5.21
C GLU A 55 -3.83 0.47 -5.04
N VAL A 56 -2.79 -0.21 -5.53
CA VAL A 56 -2.67 -1.66 -5.41
C VAL A 56 -2.58 -2.10 -3.95
N LEU A 57 -1.85 -1.37 -3.11
CA LEU A 57 -1.72 -1.67 -1.69
C LEU A 57 -2.95 -1.28 -0.85
N ALA A 58 -3.87 -0.48 -1.40
CA ALA A 58 -5.11 -0.09 -0.74
C ALA A 58 -6.28 -1.04 -1.03
N MET A 59 -6.14 -1.94 -2.02
CA MET A 59 -7.19 -2.90 -2.36
C MET A 59 -7.41 -3.93 -1.24
N PRO A 60 -8.67 -4.27 -0.93
CA PRO A 60 -8.95 -5.44 -0.11
C PRO A 60 -8.53 -6.73 -0.83
N VAL A 61 -8.25 -7.78 -0.07
CA VAL A 61 -7.83 -9.09 -0.58
C VAL A 61 -8.75 -9.61 -1.68
N ASP A 62 -10.07 -9.47 -1.56
CA ASP A 62 -11.02 -9.94 -2.60
C ASP A 62 -10.95 -9.16 -3.92
N GLU A 63 -10.56 -7.88 -3.89
CA GLU A 63 -10.32 -7.09 -5.09
C GLU A 63 -8.95 -7.41 -5.67
N ALA A 64 -7.93 -7.46 -4.81
CA ALA A 64 -6.56 -7.79 -5.20
C ALA A 64 -6.46 -9.19 -5.81
N GLU A 65 -7.18 -10.17 -5.28
CA GLU A 65 -7.21 -11.54 -5.79
C GLU A 65 -7.60 -11.57 -7.27
N LYS A 66 -8.68 -10.86 -7.61
CA LYS A 66 -9.17 -10.74 -9.00
C LYS A 66 -8.21 -9.94 -9.86
N PHE A 67 -7.66 -8.85 -9.33
CA PHE A 67 -6.71 -7.99 -10.03
C PHE A 67 -5.47 -8.75 -10.49
N PHE A 68 -4.92 -9.64 -9.66
CA PHE A 68 -3.72 -10.41 -9.98
C PHE A 68 -3.97 -11.71 -10.77
N ALA A 69 -5.24 -12.08 -11.04
CA ALA A 69 -5.58 -13.35 -11.68
C ALA A 69 -5.18 -13.39 -13.16
N GLU A 70 -5.41 -12.30 -13.90
CA GLU A 70 -5.33 -12.24 -15.37
C GLU A 70 -4.87 -10.86 -15.87
N GLY A 71 -4.66 -10.73 -17.18
CA GLY A 71 -4.30 -9.46 -17.83
C GLY A 71 -2.88 -8.95 -17.54
N GLU A 72 -2.69 -7.64 -17.70
CA GLU A 72 -1.38 -6.96 -17.52
C GLU A 72 -0.90 -6.96 -16.06
N ALA A 73 -1.83 -7.08 -15.10
CA ALA A 73 -1.53 -7.21 -13.69
C ALA A 73 -1.30 -8.66 -13.24
N ARG A 74 -1.33 -9.64 -14.15
CA ARG A 74 -1.25 -11.07 -13.78
C ARG A 74 0.04 -11.41 -13.05
N VAL A 75 -0.09 -11.78 -11.77
CA VAL A 75 1.02 -12.28 -10.95
C VAL A 75 0.56 -13.56 -10.25
N PRO A 76 0.83 -14.76 -10.84
CA PRO A 76 0.28 -16.03 -10.34
C PRO A 76 0.68 -16.37 -8.91
N ALA A 77 1.83 -15.88 -8.45
CA ALA A 77 2.27 -16.05 -7.08
C ALA A 77 1.42 -15.25 -6.08
N ALA A 78 1.10 -13.99 -6.41
CA ALA A 78 0.25 -13.14 -5.59
C ALA A 78 -1.18 -13.67 -5.55
N HIS A 79 -1.77 -13.96 -6.72
CA HIS A 79 -3.11 -14.53 -6.83
C HIS A 79 -3.28 -15.78 -5.96
N ARG A 80 -2.36 -16.75 -6.04
CA ARG A 80 -2.40 -17.96 -5.21
C ARG A 80 -2.37 -17.69 -3.69
N ILE A 81 -1.66 -16.66 -3.24
CA ILE A 81 -1.62 -16.30 -1.81
C ILE A 81 -2.93 -15.64 -1.41
N LEU A 82 -3.44 -14.73 -2.23
CA LEU A 82 -4.68 -14.01 -1.99
C LEU A 82 -5.90 -14.95 -1.98
N THR A 83 -5.97 -15.93 -2.89
CA THR A 83 -7.04 -16.95 -2.87
C THR A 83 -7.06 -17.69 -1.54
N ARG A 84 -5.90 -18.06 -0.99
CA ARG A 84 -5.84 -18.73 0.33
C ARG A 84 -6.33 -17.85 1.48
N LEU A 85 -6.10 -16.54 1.40
CA LEU A 85 -6.61 -15.58 2.39
C LEU A 85 -8.14 -15.42 2.27
N SER A 86 -8.65 -15.32 1.04
CA SER A 86 -10.09 -15.25 0.78
C SER A 86 -10.81 -16.54 1.19
N ASP A 87 -10.22 -17.72 0.92
CA ASP A 87 -10.76 -19.05 1.28
C ASP A 87 -11.01 -19.21 2.80
N VAL A 88 -10.24 -18.51 3.63
CA VAL A 88 -10.41 -18.53 5.10
C VAL A 88 -11.23 -17.34 5.62
N GLY A 89 -11.87 -16.58 4.72
CA GLY A 89 -12.75 -15.47 5.06
C GLY A 89 -12.04 -14.14 5.34
N LEU A 90 -10.77 -13.98 4.97
CA LEU A 90 -9.99 -12.75 5.15
C LEU A 90 -10.05 -11.80 3.93
N GLY A 91 -11.07 -11.93 3.09
CA GLY A 91 -11.25 -11.14 1.87
C GLY A 91 -11.37 -9.63 2.08
N TYR A 92 -11.75 -9.21 3.29
CA TYR A 92 -11.94 -7.81 3.68
C TYR A 92 -10.67 -7.09 4.14
N LEU A 93 -9.58 -7.83 4.37
CA LEU A 93 -8.30 -7.25 4.78
C LEU A 93 -7.64 -6.46 3.66
#